data_AF-A0A920QMF3-F1
#
_entry.id   AF-A0A920QMF3-F1
#
_cell.length_a   1.000
_cell.length_b   1.000
_cell.length_c   1.000
_cell.angle_alpha   90.00
_cell.angle_beta   90.00
_cell.angle_gamma   90.00
#
_symmetry.space_group_name_H-M   'P 1'
#
loop_
_entity.id
_entity.type
_entity.pdbx_description
1 polymer ?
#
loop_
_entity_poly.entity_id
_entity_poly.type
_entity_poly.pdbx_seq_one_letter_code
_entity_poly.pdbx_strand_id
1 'polypeptide(L)'
;MLRWHLISIAAPVEGAANIQISTCIPKFFYFREHRTLGGFHAQILKKPVEWDSGFVIPPTEPGLGVELNEEVALANAYNEKDLHLEMAEKPIH
;
A
#
# COMPACT_ATOMS: atom_id res chain seq x y z
N MET A 1 18.29 -6.66 -13.84
CA MET A 1 17.52 -7.90 -13.57
C MET A 1 16.70 -7.66 -12.32
N LEU A 2 15.42 -8.04 -12.35
CA LEU A 2 14.34 -7.50 -11.51
C LEU A 2 14.63 -7.53 -10.00
N ARG A 3 14.88 -6.34 -9.41
CA ARG A 3 15.02 -6.15 -7.97
C ARG A 3 13.79 -5.40 -7.47
N TRP A 4 12.77 -6.14 -7.06
CA TRP A 4 11.77 -5.80 -6.03
C TRP A 4 11.34 -4.31 -5.90
N HIS A 5 10.76 -3.72 -6.94
CA HIS A 5 10.16 -2.36 -6.86
C HIS A 5 8.75 -2.35 -6.21
N LEU A 6 8.32 -3.40 -5.50
CA LEU A 6 6.91 -3.63 -5.19
C LEU A 6 6.54 -3.65 -3.70
N ILE A 7 7.49 -3.45 -2.79
CA ILE A 7 7.18 -3.34 -1.35
C ILE A 7 7.91 -2.12 -0.83
N SER A 8 7.49 -0.91 -1.20
CA SER A 8 8.06 0.32 -0.64
C SER A 8 6.94 1.29 -0.29
N ILE A 9 6.64 1.35 1.01
CA ILE A 9 5.91 2.41 1.73
C ILE A 9 4.38 2.49 1.52
N ALA A 10 3.71 1.34 1.38
CA ALA A 10 2.50 1.01 2.13
C ALA A 10 1.84 -0.23 1.54
N ALA A 11 1.71 -1.31 2.32
CA ALA A 11 0.82 -2.38 1.92
C ALA A 11 -0.61 -1.80 1.78
N PRO A 12 -1.44 -2.28 0.84
CA PRO A 12 -2.76 -1.68 0.62
C PRO A 12 -3.68 -1.77 1.86
N VAL A 13 -3.39 -2.66 2.81
CA VAL A 13 -4.04 -2.71 4.13
C VAL A 13 -3.63 -1.51 5.01
N GLU A 14 -2.36 -1.12 5.02
CA GLU A 14 -1.90 0.11 5.69
C GLU A 14 -2.50 1.34 5.01
N GLY A 15 -2.56 1.35 3.68
CA GLY A 15 -3.25 2.39 2.91
C GLY A 15 -4.72 2.55 3.34
N ALA A 16 -5.45 1.44 3.46
CA ALA A 16 -6.83 1.44 3.96
C ALA A 16 -6.96 2.02 5.37
N ALA A 17 -6.06 1.66 6.29
CA ALA A 17 -6.05 2.24 7.63
C ALA A 17 -5.78 3.75 7.61
N ASN A 18 -4.83 4.20 6.79
CA ASN A 18 -4.54 5.62 6.63
C ASN A 18 -5.75 6.38 6.05
N ILE A 19 -6.51 5.79 5.12
CA ILE A 19 -7.76 6.38 4.60
C ILE A 19 -8.76 6.59 5.72
N GLN A 20 -9.00 5.58 6.56
CA GLN A 20 -9.94 5.67 7.69
C GLN A 20 -9.55 6.75 8.69
N ILE A 21 -8.24 6.89 8.98
CA ILE A 21 -7.74 7.97 9.84
C ILE A 21 -7.90 9.34 9.15
N SER A 22 -7.65 9.41 7.85
CA SER A 22 -7.77 10.65 7.07
C SER A 22 -9.20 11.17 6.98
N THR A 23 -10.19 10.27 6.91
CA THR A 23 -11.61 10.65 6.84
C THR A 23 -12.19 11.13 8.17
N CYS A 24 -11.56 10.81 9.30
CA CYS A 24 -12.04 11.21 10.63
C CYS A 24 -11.23 12.34 11.30
N ILE A 25 -10.22 12.91 10.61
CA ILE A 25 -9.41 14.02 11.12
C ILE A 25 -9.74 15.32 10.37
N PRO A 26 -10.27 16.36 11.05
CA PRO A 26 -10.68 17.62 10.41
C PRO A 26 -9.51 18.48 9.90
N LYS A 27 -8.27 18.19 10.32
CA LYS A 27 -7.04 18.87 9.89
C LYS A 27 -6.15 17.96 9.03
N PHE A 28 -6.76 17.02 8.32
CA PHE A 28 -6.05 16.21 7.36
C PHE A 28 -5.57 17.09 6.19
N PHE A 29 -4.34 16.87 5.74
CA PHE A 29 -3.71 17.69 4.70
C PHE A 29 -3.49 16.91 3.40
N TYR A 30 -2.82 15.76 3.46
CA TYR A 30 -2.37 15.05 2.27
C TYR A 30 -2.27 13.55 2.49
N PHE A 31 -2.78 12.78 1.51
CA PHE A 31 -2.66 11.33 1.47
C PHE A 31 -1.47 10.94 0.60
N ARG A 32 -0.47 10.27 1.19
CA ARG A 32 0.69 9.79 0.44
C ARG A 32 0.53 8.32 0.12
N GLU A 33 0.44 8.01 -1.17
CA GLU A 33 0.34 6.65 -1.69
C GLU A 33 1.29 6.42 -2.88
N HIS A 34 1.55 5.15 -3.21
CA HIS A 34 2.31 4.80 -4.40
C HIS A 34 1.42 4.88 -5.64
N ARG A 35 1.60 5.93 -6.44
CA ARG A 35 0.86 6.19 -7.68
C ARG A 35 -0.65 6.31 -7.45
N THR A 36 -1.41 5.30 -7.87
CA THR A 36 -2.89 5.26 -7.89
C THR A 36 -3.41 3.94 -7.29
N LEU A 37 -2.67 3.35 -6.35
CA LEU A 37 -2.98 2.04 -5.72
C LEU A 37 -3.17 0.87 -6.72
N GLY A 38 -2.66 1.00 -7.93
CA GLY A 38 -2.75 -0.01 -8.99
C GLY A 38 -1.67 -1.10 -8.93
N GLY A 39 -1.65 -1.97 -9.95
CA GLY A 39 -0.67 -3.04 -10.08
C GLY A 39 -0.82 -4.09 -8.99
N PHE A 40 0.28 -4.49 -8.35
CA PHE A 40 0.24 -5.49 -7.29
C PHE A 40 -0.61 -5.07 -6.08
N HIS A 41 -0.69 -3.77 -5.78
CA HIS A 41 -1.52 -3.24 -4.69
C HIS A 41 -3.02 -3.49 -4.92
N ALA A 42 -3.45 -3.47 -6.18
CA ALA A 42 -4.81 -3.83 -6.56
C ALA A 42 -5.04 -5.35 -6.55
N GLN A 43 -4.03 -6.14 -6.95
CA GLN A 43 -4.14 -7.60 -7.05
C GLN A 43 -4.16 -8.31 -5.69
N ILE A 44 -3.44 -7.77 -4.69
CA ILE A 44 -3.37 -8.37 -3.36
C ILE A 44 -4.61 -8.07 -2.50
N LEU A 45 -5.51 -7.21 -2.97
CA LEU A 45 -6.84 -7.05 -2.39
C LEU A 45 -7.89 -7.77 -3.24
N LYS A 46 -8.97 -8.25 -2.62
CA LYS A 46 -10.11 -8.79 -3.38
C LYS A 46 -10.85 -7.72 -4.18
N LYS A 47 -10.95 -6.51 -3.61
CA LYS A 47 -11.48 -5.31 -4.26
C LYS A 47 -10.41 -4.21 -4.14
N PRO A 48 -9.97 -3.59 -5.26
CA PRO A 48 -9.02 -2.49 -5.20
C PRO A 48 -9.67 -1.25 -4.58
N VAL A 49 -8.85 -0.42 -3.94
CA VAL A 49 -9.26 0.91 -3.48
C VAL A 49 -9.51 1.80 -4.69
N GLU A 50 -10.60 2.56 -4.64
CA GLU A 50 -11.00 3.45 -5.72
C GLU A 50 -10.19 4.75 -5.70
N TRP A 51 -9.74 5.14 -6.88
CA TRP A 51 -8.98 6.38 -7.10
C TRP A 51 -9.60 7.13 -8.26
N ASP A 52 -9.89 8.42 -8.05
CA ASP A 52 -10.49 9.29 -9.07
C ASP A 52 -9.85 10.68 -9.02
N SER A 53 -9.35 11.13 -10.17
CA SER A 53 -8.98 12.53 -10.42
C SER A 53 -8.04 13.16 -9.37
N GLY A 54 -7.11 12.38 -8.81
CA GLY A 54 -6.18 12.86 -7.78
C GLY A 54 -6.59 12.54 -6.34
N PHE A 55 -7.75 11.91 -6.15
CA PHE A 55 -8.33 11.63 -4.84
C PHE A 55 -8.56 10.13 -4.65
N VAL A 56 -8.33 9.68 -3.42
CA VAL A 56 -8.78 8.37 -2.98
C VAL A 56 -10.24 8.47 -2.55
N ILE A 57 -11.07 7.56 -3.05
CA ILE A 57 -12.47 7.47 -2.67
C ILE A 57 -12.57 6.54 -1.45
N PRO A 58 -13.01 7.04 -0.28
CA PRO A 58 -13.09 6.21 0.91
C PRO A 58 -14.04 5.03 0.73
N PRO A 59 -13.63 3.80 1.10
CA PRO A 59 -14.53 2.66 1.04
C PRO A 59 -15.68 2.83 2.04
N THR A 60 -16.83 2.23 1.72
CA THR A 60 -18.07 2.33 2.52
C THR A 60 -18.35 1.04 3.30
N GLU A 61 -17.61 0.00 2.97
CA GLU A 61 -17.69 -1.30 3.59
C GLU A 61 -17.18 -1.26 5.05
N PRO A 62 -17.73 -2.08 5.96
CA PRO A 62 -17.32 -2.07 7.37
C PRO A 62 -15.83 -2.35 7.61
N GLY A 63 -15.31 -1.86 8.74
CA GLY A 63 -13.92 -2.07 9.14
C GLY A 63 -12.96 -1.18 8.36
N LEU A 64 -11.89 -1.76 7.82
CA LEU A 64 -10.94 -1.01 6.97
C LEU A 64 -11.50 -0.75 5.55
N GLY A 65 -12.56 -1.45 5.16
CA GLY A 65 -13.16 -1.33 3.83
C GLY A 65 -12.37 -2.04 2.72
N VAL A 66 -11.42 -2.91 3.08
CA VAL A 66 -10.65 -3.76 2.16
C VAL A 66 -10.54 -5.18 2.69
N GLU A 67 -10.34 -6.14 1.79
CA GLU A 67 -10.12 -7.55 2.13
C GLU A 67 -8.87 -8.07 1.43
N LEU A 68 -8.00 -8.75 2.18
CA LEU A 68 -6.77 -9.33 1.65
C LEU A 68 -7.09 -10.54 0.76
N ASN A 69 -6.45 -10.60 -0.40
CA ASN A 69 -6.42 -11.81 -1.21
C ASN A 69 -5.28 -12.72 -0.72
N GLU A 70 -5.61 -13.63 0.20
CA GLU A 70 -4.64 -14.54 0.81
C GLU A 70 -3.95 -15.45 -0.21
N GLU A 71 -4.63 -15.87 -1.27
CA GLU A 71 -4.04 -16.71 -2.32
C GLU A 71 -2.89 -15.97 -3.03
N VAL A 72 -3.12 -14.70 -3.37
CA VAL A 72 -2.09 -13.85 -3.98
C VAL A 72 -0.96 -13.56 -2.98
N ALA A 73 -1.28 -13.34 -1.71
CA ALA A 73 -0.27 -13.13 -0.68
C ALA A 73 0.64 -14.36 -0.50
N LEU A 74 0.05 -15.55 -0.37
CA LEU A 74 0.78 -16.81 -0.21
C LEU A 74 1.61 -17.16 -1.45
N ALA A 75 1.09 -16.87 -2.65
CA ALA A 75 1.82 -17.09 -3.91
C ALA A 75 3.03 -16.15 -4.08
N ASN A 76 3.09 -15.04 -3.34
CA ASN A 76 4.16 -14.04 -3.40
C ASN A 76 4.93 -13.94 -2.07
N ALA A 77 5.19 -15.09 -1.44
CA ALA A 77 5.95 -15.16 -0.20
C ALA A 77 7.39 -14.63 -0.37
N TYR A 78 7.80 -13.76 0.56
CA TYR A 78 9.17 -13.28 0.65
C TYR A 78 10.05 -14.30 1.36
N ASN A 79 10.99 -14.91 0.63
CA ASN A 79 11.88 -15.96 1.15
C ASN A 79 13.36 -15.53 1.20
N GLU A 80 13.62 -14.25 0.95
CA GLU A 80 14.97 -13.69 0.95
C GLU A 80 15.35 -13.17 2.34
N LYS A 81 16.61 -12.77 2.49
CA LYS A 81 17.18 -12.32 3.77
C LYS A 81 17.27 -10.80 3.92
N ASP A 82 17.15 -10.07 2.81
CA ASP A 82 17.28 -8.62 2.79
C ASP A 82 16.16 -7.97 3.61
N LEU A 83 16.41 -6.77 4.14
CA LEU A 83 15.36 -6.01 4.83
C LEU A 83 14.45 -5.28 3.83
N HIS A 84 13.25 -4.92 4.30
CA HIS A 84 12.32 -4.08 3.53
C HIS A 84 12.96 -2.75 3.08
N LEU A 85 13.78 -2.16 3.95
CA LEU A 85 14.60 -0.99 3.66
C LEU A 85 15.98 -1.19 4.29
N GLU A 86 17.01 -0.87 3.53
CA GLU A 86 18.40 -0.92 3.98
C GLU A 86 19.05 0.45 3.82
N MET A 87 19.88 0.82 4.78
CA MET A 87 20.67 2.04 4.68
C MET A 87 21.88 1.79 3.78
N ALA A 88 22.30 2.81 3.02
CA ALA A 88 23.54 2.73 2.28
C ALA A 88 24.72 2.49 3.26
N GLU A 89 25.54 1.48 2.97
CA GLU A 89 26.67 1.10 3.84
C GLU A 89 27.83 2.10 3.80
N LYS A 90 27.90 2.91 2.73
CA LYS A 90 29.01 3.84 2.50
C LYS A 90 28.50 5.28 2.48
N PRO A 91 29.32 6.24 2.94
CA PRO A 91 29.01 7.66 2.83
C PRO A 91 28.88 8.07 1.36
N ILE A 92 28.09 9.12 1.12
CA ILE A 92 28.08 9.79 -0.18
C ILE A 92 29.31 10.71 -0.20
N HIS A 93 30.24 10.46 -1.13
CA HIS A 93 31.43 11.28 -1.36
C HIS A 93 31.13 12.45 -2.29
#